data_AF-A0A395NJB9-F1
#
_entry.id   AF-A0A395NJB9-F1
#
_cell.length_a   1.000
_cell.length_b   1.000
_cell.length_c   1.000
_cell.angle_alpha   90.00
_cell.angle_beta   90.00
_cell.angle_gamma   90.00
#
_symmetry.space_group_name_H-M   'P 1'
#
loop_
_entity.id
_entity.type
_entity.pdbx_description
1 polymer ?
#
loop_
_entity_poly.entity_id
_entity_poly.type
_entity_poly.pdbx_seq_one_letter_code
_entity_poly.pdbx_strand_id
1 'polypeptide(L)'
;MSARSPSPSSSATSDISGDGEWLDIENDEESITIVSLLDSQTFSGWAEMLEYCKQRYDFDLIATIKSLQLDFHGAVKLVNFIRSKVRDQQSLQGNLTLADFQDDGYFKPVLENDALIMSLDEILDSELVKAEAATSQLDNSREELLAQKQALEAELESVRSQFSNYRLAVQETLDRRWGDDTEPNPPKPAADGEDRGNYYFESYASNEIHETMLKDTVRTDAYRDFIYNNKHLIKGKVVLDIGCGTGILSMFCAKAGASRVIAVDKSDILKKAAENIFNNGLSDIITCVKGAIEDVKLPVDEVDIIVSEWMGYCLLYEAMLPSVLYARDRYLKPDGLLIPSSATLWIAPVQDTDYMSEHISYWRDVYGFDMKAMQEGIFDEIRVEALPKSSLCGEPYPFKTLDLHTIKPQDLSFTASYESRLLRPQDGLDGFLIWFDNFFATSRDEPMPEPDMTPDVWAKAKQGNVAFTTGPSGIVTHWKQGLLLVPPENPPSTSVTPEVISGQITFAALEENARALRVDVTCSARGQSAGGQEEKNWSWKLV
;
A
#
# COMPACT_ATOMS: atom_id res chain seq x y z
N MET A 1 -13.66 -64.43 34.68
CA MET A 1 -14.97 -64.26 35.34
C MET A 1 -14.71 -63.53 36.65
N SER A 2 -14.36 -62.24 36.69
CA SER A 2 -15.03 -61.03 36.17
C SER A 2 -16.44 -60.84 36.70
N ALA A 3 -16.57 -60.06 37.77
CA ALA A 3 -17.34 -58.81 37.76
C ALA A 3 -17.02 -57.99 39.03
N ARG A 4 -16.46 -56.79 38.82
CA ARG A 4 -16.34 -55.71 39.80
C ARG A 4 -17.43 -54.68 39.51
N SER A 5 -18.06 -54.13 40.54
CA SER A 5 -18.58 -52.75 40.60
C SER A 5 -18.85 -52.40 42.07
N PRO A 6 -18.37 -51.24 42.56
CA PRO A 6 -19.04 -50.51 43.63
C PRO A 6 -19.37 -49.07 43.20
N SER A 7 -20.54 -48.60 43.63
CA SER A 7 -20.99 -47.19 43.68
C SER A 7 -20.51 -46.52 45.00
N PRO A 8 -20.83 -45.24 45.36
CA PRO A 8 -21.26 -44.06 44.59
C PRO A 8 -20.57 -42.72 44.99
N SER A 9 -20.94 -41.63 44.29
CA SER A 9 -21.25 -40.27 44.82
C SER A 9 -20.40 -39.03 44.40
N SER A 10 -21.18 -38.02 43.94
CA SER A 10 -21.10 -36.57 44.14
C SER A 10 -20.29 -35.61 43.22
N SER A 11 -21.08 -34.65 42.72
CA SER A 11 -20.85 -33.20 42.50
C SER A 11 -20.18 -32.62 41.24
N ALA A 12 -21.01 -31.79 40.57
CA ALA A 12 -20.75 -30.48 39.97
C ALA A 12 -19.97 -30.39 38.64
N THR A 13 -20.67 -29.96 37.57
CA THR A 13 -20.61 -28.59 37.03
C THR A 13 -21.76 -28.37 36.03
N SER A 14 -22.20 -27.12 35.95
CA SER A 14 -23.37 -26.58 35.26
C SER A 14 -23.15 -26.28 33.78
N ASP A 15 -24.01 -26.82 32.91
CA ASP A 15 -24.17 -26.38 31.53
C ASP A 15 -25.30 -25.34 31.46
N ILE A 16 -24.98 -24.13 30.99
CA ILE A 16 -25.95 -23.09 30.60
C ILE A 16 -25.85 -22.94 29.09
N SER A 17 -26.83 -23.50 28.38
CA SER A 17 -27.25 -23.07 27.04
C SER A 17 -28.77 -23.03 27.03
N GLY A 18 -29.34 -21.87 26.72
CA GLY A 18 -30.78 -21.64 26.71
C GLY A 18 -31.08 -20.30 26.08
N ASP A 19 -31.53 -20.37 24.84
CA ASP A 19 -31.85 -19.27 23.94
C ASP A 19 -32.89 -18.30 24.53
N GLY A 20 -32.58 -17.00 24.49
CA GLY A 20 -33.49 -15.93 24.90
C GLY A 20 -34.34 -15.47 23.73
N GLU A 21 -35.55 -16.02 23.61
CA GLU A 21 -36.64 -15.49 22.79
C GLU A 21 -37.14 -14.17 23.40
N TRP A 22 -36.97 -13.06 22.68
CA TRP A 22 -37.57 -11.78 23.02
C TRP A 22 -39.01 -11.74 22.47
N LEU A 23 -39.97 -11.70 23.39
CA LEU A 23 -41.40 -11.53 23.10
C LEU A 23 -41.67 -10.08 22.64
N ASP A 24 -42.25 -9.95 21.44
CA ASP A 24 -42.68 -8.69 20.84
C ASP A 24 -43.66 -7.93 21.74
N ILE A 25 -43.32 -6.67 22.04
CA ILE A 25 -44.21 -5.70 22.69
C ILE A 25 -45.12 -5.13 21.58
N GLU A 26 -46.44 -5.30 21.72
CA GLU A 26 -47.44 -4.70 20.84
C GLU A 26 -47.33 -3.16 20.87
N ASN A 27 -47.30 -2.55 19.69
CA ASN A 27 -47.26 -1.10 19.49
C ASN A 27 -48.66 -0.51 19.78
N ASP A 28 -48.83 0.13 20.95
CA ASP A 28 -49.98 1.01 21.21
C ASP A 28 -49.79 2.32 20.41
N GLU A 29 -50.24 2.36 19.15
CA GLU A 29 -50.32 3.60 18.36
C GLU A 29 -51.52 4.45 18.83
N GLU A 30 -51.27 5.47 19.66
CA GLU A 30 -52.23 6.53 19.94
C GLU A 30 -52.54 7.30 18.64
N SER A 31 -53.76 7.15 18.11
CA SER A 31 -54.16 7.84 16.87
C SER A 31 -54.31 9.35 17.09
N ILE A 32 -53.39 10.16 16.55
CA ILE A 32 -53.42 11.62 16.62
C ILE A 32 -54.64 12.15 15.83
N THR A 33 -55.50 12.95 16.48
CA THR A 33 -56.67 13.56 15.84
C THR A 33 -56.50 15.07 15.78
N ILE A 34 -56.53 15.64 14.56
CA ILE A 34 -56.31 17.06 14.31
C ILE A 34 -57.63 17.76 14.03
N VAL A 35 -57.95 18.81 14.81
CA VAL A 35 -59.14 19.65 14.59
C VAL A 35 -58.84 20.70 13.51
N SER A 36 -59.79 20.92 12.61
CA SER A 36 -59.79 22.01 11.63
C SER A 36 -59.52 23.39 12.25
N LEU A 37 -58.96 24.30 11.45
CA LEU A 37 -58.73 25.69 11.87
C LEU A 37 -60.01 26.52 11.96
N LEU A 38 -60.99 26.22 11.10
CA LEU A 38 -62.12 27.11 10.79
C LEU A 38 -63.49 26.52 11.14
N ASP A 39 -63.55 25.23 11.48
CA ASP A 39 -64.75 24.54 11.95
C ASP A 39 -64.40 23.41 12.94
N SER A 40 -65.39 22.64 13.36
CA SER A 40 -65.23 21.56 14.34
C SER A 40 -64.96 20.18 13.71
N GLN A 41 -64.55 20.10 12.44
CA GLN A 41 -64.21 18.82 11.80
C GLN A 41 -62.83 18.32 12.24
N THR A 42 -62.65 17.00 12.23
CA THR A 42 -61.44 16.32 12.71
C THR A 42 -60.83 15.44 11.63
N PHE A 43 -59.51 15.37 11.58
CA PHE A 43 -58.71 14.68 10.56
C PHE A 43 -57.63 13.81 11.18
N SER A 44 -57.20 12.77 10.46
CA SER A 44 -56.10 11.87 10.87
C SER A 44 -54.70 12.46 10.67
N GLY A 45 -54.57 13.58 9.95
CA GLY A 45 -53.30 14.23 9.68
C GLY A 45 -53.44 15.68 9.25
N TRP A 46 -52.36 16.45 9.40
CA TRP A 46 -52.42 17.91 9.19
C TRP A 46 -52.52 18.27 7.71
N ALA A 47 -51.94 17.46 6.81
CA ALA A 47 -51.99 17.68 5.37
C ALA A 47 -53.42 17.65 4.82
N GLU A 48 -54.23 16.67 5.25
CA GLU A 48 -55.63 16.54 4.87
C GLU A 48 -56.47 17.71 5.42
N MET A 49 -56.22 18.11 6.67
CA MET A 49 -56.89 19.24 7.31
C MET A 49 -56.58 20.57 6.60
N LEU A 50 -55.32 20.80 6.20
CA LEU A 50 -54.92 22.01 5.48
C LEU A 50 -55.53 22.07 4.08
N GLU A 51 -55.55 20.95 3.34
CA GLU A 51 -56.19 20.88 2.03
C GLU A 51 -57.70 21.12 2.13
N TYR A 52 -58.35 20.57 3.16
CA TYR A 52 -59.75 20.85 3.45
C TYR A 52 -60.01 22.35 3.73
N CYS A 53 -59.17 23.00 4.55
CA CYS A 53 -59.29 24.43 4.82
C CYS A 53 -59.15 25.28 3.53
N LYS A 54 -58.21 24.89 2.67
CA LYS A 54 -57.99 25.55 1.37
C LYS A 54 -59.19 25.38 0.44
N GLN A 55 -59.71 24.18 0.28
CA GLN A 55 -60.83 23.93 -0.64
C GLN A 55 -62.15 24.52 -0.14
N ARG A 56 -62.41 24.46 1.18
CA ARG A 56 -63.71 24.83 1.74
C ARG A 56 -63.83 26.30 2.10
N TYR A 57 -62.73 26.92 2.54
CA TYR A 57 -62.69 28.27 3.09
C TYR A 57 -61.72 29.19 2.35
N ASP A 58 -61.05 28.71 1.29
CA ASP A 58 -60.02 29.45 0.53
C ASP A 58 -58.88 29.98 1.42
N PHE A 59 -58.60 29.27 2.50
CA PHE A 59 -57.57 29.66 3.48
C PHE A 59 -56.37 28.72 3.44
N ASP A 60 -55.21 29.28 3.10
CA ASP A 60 -53.94 28.57 3.03
C ASP A 60 -53.01 29.02 4.18
N LEU A 61 -52.91 28.19 5.23
CA LEU A 61 -52.09 28.49 6.41
C LEU A 61 -50.61 28.63 6.05
N ILE A 62 -50.08 27.77 5.17
CA ILE A 62 -48.66 27.74 4.81
C ILE A 62 -48.30 28.99 4.00
N ALA A 63 -49.12 29.34 3.01
CA ALA A 63 -48.92 30.57 2.24
C ALA A 63 -49.00 31.82 3.12
N THR A 64 -49.90 31.82 4.11
CA THR A 64 -50.02 32.93 5.07
C THR A 64 -48.77 33.07 5.92
N ILE A 65 -48.27 31.98 6.50
CA ILE A 65 -47.02 31.96 7.29
C ILE A 65 -45.84 32.48 6.46
N LYS A 66 -45.69 32.00 5.21
CA LYS A 66 -44.62 32.47 4.30
C LYS A 66 -44.75 33.95 3.96
N SER A 67 -45.97 34.41 3.64
CA SER A 67 -46.19 35.82 3.24
C SER A 67 -45.88 36.80 4.38
N LEU A 68 -46.14 36.38 5.63
CA LEU A 68 -45.91 37.18 6.83
C LEU A 68 -44.54 36.91 7.47
N GLN A 69 -43.73 36.01 6.90
CA GLN A 69 -42.41 35.60 7.40
C GLN A 69 -42.43 35.22 8.89
N LEU A 70 -43.41 34.39 9.29
CA LEU A 70 -43.57 33.97 10.68
C LEU A 70 -42.56 32.88 11.04
N ASP A 71 -41.96 33.01 12.22
CA ASP A 71 -41.26 31.91 12.90
C ASP A 71 -42.26 30.97 13.59
N PHE A 72 -41.75 29.90 14.22
CA PHE A 72 -42.60 28.93 14.94
C PHE A 72 -43.54 29.61 15.94
N HIS A 73 -43.01 30.54 16.74
CA HIS A 73 -43.80 31.27 17.73
C HIS A 73 -44.88 32.16 17.10
N GLY A 74 -44.56 32.82 15.98
CA GLY A 74 -45.52 33.57 15.18
C GLY A 74 -46.63 32.69 14.59
N ALA A 75 -46.28 31.49 14.11
CA ALA A 75 -47.24 30.51 13.61
C ALA A 75 -48.20 30.00 14.70
N VAL A 76 -47.68 29.75 15.91
CA VAL A 76 -48.50 29.39 17.09
C VAL A 76 -49.51 30.49 17.42
N LYS A 77 -49.07 31.76 17.44
CA LYS A 77 -49.97 32.90 17.67
C LYS A 77 -51.04 33.02 16.59
N LEU A 78 -50.69 32.81 15.32
CA LEU A 78 -51.62 32.83 14.20
C LEU A 78 -52.71 31.75 14.34
N VAL A 79 -52.33 30.51 14.65
CA VAL A 79 -53.27 29.39 14.84
C VAL A 79 -54.25 29.69 15.98
N ASN A 80 -53.74 30.16 17.13
CA ASN A 80 -54.57 30.51 18.27
C ASN A 80 -55.48 31.73 18.01
N PHE A 81 -54.98 32.73 17.26
CA PHE A 81 -55.79 33.87 16.84
C PHE A 81 -56.99 33.42 16.00
N ILE A 82 -56.74 32.63 14.95
CA ILE A 82 -57.77 32.11 14.06
C ILE A 82 -58.82 31.32 14.87
N ARG A 83 -58.38 30.40 15.72
CA ARG A 83 -59.28 29.58 16.54
C ARG A 83 -60.08 30.39 17.56
N SER A 84 -59.50 31.45 18.14
CA SER A 84 -60.26 32.35 19.03
C SER A 84 -61.35 33.09 18.25
N LYS A 85 -61.05 33.58 17.04
CA LYS A 85 -62.06 34.27 16.21
C LYS A 85 -63.20 33.36 15.79
N VAL A 86 -62.89 32.10 15.45
CA VAL A 86 -63.88 31.08 15.11
C VAL A 86 -64.75 30.72 16.32
N ARG A 87 -64.14 30.54 17.52
CA ARG A 87 -64.88 30.29 18.76
C ARG A 87 -65.87 31.42 19.09
N ASP A 88 -65.45 32.65 18.86
CA ASP A 88 -66.26 33.84 19.14
C ASP A 88 -67.23 34.19 17.98
N GLN A 89 -67.35 33.30 16.97
CA GLN A 89 -68.20 33.43 15.78
C GLN A 89 -67.94 34.71 14.96
N GLN A 90 -66.72 35.22 14.98
CA GLN A 90 -66.30 36.38 14.20
C GLN A 90 -65.79 35.95 12.83
N SER A 91 -66.18 36.66 11.77
CA SER A 91 -65.68 36.38 10.42
C SER A 91 -64.24 36.86 10.25
N LEU A 92 -63.38 35.99 9.72
CA LEU A 92 -62.04 36.33 9.26
C LEU A 92 -62.18 36.97 7.86
N GLN A 93 -62.46 38.27 7.79
CA GLN A 93 -62.58 38.99 6.51
C GLN A 93 -61.40 39.96 6.31
N GLY A 94 -60.58 39.69 5.30
CA GLY A 94 -59.43 40.52 4.88
C GLY A 94 -58.08 39.79 4.96
N ASN A 95 -57.08 40.29 4.24
CA ASN A 95 -55.70 39.80 4.33
C ASN A 95 -55.18 40.00 5.76
N LEU A 96 -54.81 38.91 6.44
CA LEU A 96 -54.24 38.95 7.78
C LEU A 96 -52.90 39.69 7.76
N THR A 97 -52.70 40.56 8.74
CA THR A 97 -51.46 41.31 8.94
C THR A 97 -50.85 40.97 10.29
N LEU A 98 -49.55 41.21 10.44
CA LEU A 98 -48.83 40.92 11.69
C LEU A 98 -49.46 41.63 12.91
N ALA A 99 -50.08 42.80 12.73
CA ALA A 99 -50.70 43.54 13.81
C ALA A 99 -51.92 42.83 14.42
N ASP A 100 -52.58 41.95 13.67
CA ASP A 100 -53.85 41.33 14.08
C ASP A 100 -53.68 40.33 15.24
N PHE A 101 -52.49 39.73 15.36
CA PHE A 101 -52.18 38.67 16.33
C PHE A 101 -50.88 38.90 17.09
N GLN A 102 -50.44 40.17 17.22
CA GLN A 102 -49.23 40.54 17.95
C GLN A 102 -49.33 40.35 19.48
N ASP A 103 -50.55 40.34 20.04
CA ASP A 103 -50.80 40.19 21.48
C ASP A 103 -50.23 38.86 22.02
N ASP A 104 -49.45 38.93 23.09
CA ASP A 104 -48.87 37.76 23.76
C ASP A 104 -49.92 36.84 24.39
N GLY A 105 -51.15 37.30 24.56
CA GLY A 105 -52.31 36.48 24.93
C GLY A 105 -52.54 35.30 24.00
N TYR A 106 -52.13 35.39 22.73
CA TYR A 106 -52.27 34.31 21.73
C TYR A 106 -51.23 33.18 21.87
N PHE A 107 -50.33 33.25 22.84
CA PHE A 107 -49.55 32.08 23.26
C PHE A 107 -50.36 31.08 24.10
N LYS A 108 -51.52 31.49 24.62
CA LYS A 108 -52.40 30.57 25.35
C LYS A 108 -53.19 29.73 24.34
N PRO A 109 -53.08 28.39 24.39
CA PRO A 109 -53.77 27.52 23.45
C PRO A 109 -55.29 27.65 23.61
N VAL A 110 -55.99 27.78 22.48
CA VAL A 110 -57.46 27.83 22.46
C VAL A 110 -58.07 26.43 22.61
N LEU A 111 -57.36 25.41 22.13
CA LEU A 111 -57.70 24.00 22.26
C LEU A 111 -56.66 23.30 23.12
N GLU A 112 -57.12 22.49 24.08
CA GLU A 112 -56.25 21.70 24.95
C GLU A 112 -55.66 20.53 24.16
N ASN A 113 -54.36 20.26 24.31
CA ASN A 113 -53.60 19.25 23.54
C ASN A 113 -53.74 19.40 22.02
N ASP A 114 -53.50 20.62 21.53
CA ASP A 114 -53.62 20.96 20.12
C ASP A 114 -52.58 20.25 19.24
N ALA A 115 -52.98 19.13 18.65
CA ALA A 115 -52.16 18.33 17.75
C ALA A 115 -51.63 19.11 16.54
N LEU A 116 -52.35 20.14 16.05
CA LEU A 116 -51.84 20.96 14.94
C LEU A 116 -50.64 21.81 15.38
N ILE A 117 -50.70 22.41 16.57
CA ILE A 117 -49.60 23.19 17.14
C ILE A 117 -48.38 22.30 17.39
N MET A 118 -48.61 21.07 17.89
CA MET A 118 -47.52 20.12 18.12
C MET A 118 -46.82 19.68 16.83
N SER A 119 -47.55 19.63 15.71
CA SER A 119 -46.98 19.31 14.38
C SER A 119 -46.51 20.54 13.58
N LEU A 120 -46.52 21.75 14.16
CA LEU A 120 -46.10 22.96 13.42
C LEU A 120 -44.63 22.94 13.00
N ASP A 121 -43.74 22.35 13.80
CA ASP A 121 -42.33 22.21 13.45
C ASP A 121 -42.16 21.37 12.17
N GLU A 122 -42.85 20.23 12.08
CA GLU A 122 -42.85 19.39 10.88
C GLU A 122 -43.44 20.10 9.65
N ILE A 123 -44.49 20.90 9.84
CA ILE A 123 -45.12 21.68 8.75
C ILE A 123 -44.18 22.75 8.21
N LEU A 124 -43.46 23.44 9.10
CA LEU A 124 -42.49 24.48 8.73
C LEU A 124 -41.25 23.86 8.06
N ASP A 125 -40.78 22.72 8.56
CA ASP A 125 -39.62 22.00 8.03
C ASP A 125 -39.90 21.33 6.67
N SER A 126 -41.11 20.78 6.46
CA SER A 126 -41.51 20.12 5.20
C SER A 126 -41.45 21.04 3.97
N GLU A 127 -41.51 22.37 4.18
CA GLU A 127 -41.59 23.37 3.12
C GLU A 127 -40.35 24.30 3.03
N LEU A 128 -39.49 24.35 4.06
CA LEU A 128 -38.13 24.93 3.93
C LEU A 128 -37.27 24.08 2.98
N VAL A 129 -37.51 22.76 2.94
CA VAL A 129 -36.82 21.81 2.05
C VAL A 129 -37.23 21.96 0.56
N LYS A 130 -38.43 22.47 0.24
CA LYS A 130 -38.91 22.56 -1.16
C LYS A 130 -38.61 23.89 -1.86
N ALA A 131 -38.37 24.97 -1.12
CA ALA A 131 -38.10 26.29 -1.73
C ALA A 131 -36.59 26.59 -1.91
N GLU A 132 -35.71 26.04 -1.06
CA GLU A 132 -34.25 26.22 -1.19
C GLU A 132 -33.61 25.28 -2.24
N ALA A 133 -34.27 24.18 -2.60
CA ALA A 133 -33.78 23.21 -3.57
C ALA A 133 -33.83 23.69 -5.04
N ALA A 134 -34.73 24.63 -5.39
CA ALA A 134 -34.97 24.99 -6.80
C ALA A 134 -34.04 26.08 -7.36
N THR A 135 -33.39 26.89 -6.50
CA THR A 135 -32.62 28.06 -6.96
C THR A 135 -31.12 27.94 -6.67
N SER A 136 -30.72 27.16 -5.66
CA SER A 136 -29.31 27.04 -5.25
C SER A 136 -28.59 25.80 -5.82
N GLN A 137 -29.32 24.80 -6.32
CA GLN A 137 -28.72 23.59 -6.91
C GLN A 137 -28.32 23.77 -8.39
N LEU A 138 -29.01 24.62 -9.15
CA LEU A 138 -28.74 24.80 -10.58
C LEU A 138 -27.44 25.57 -10.85
N ASP A 139 -27.07 26.54 -10.02
CA ASP A 139 -25.84 27.32 -10.19
C ASP A 139 -24.62 26.59 -9.62
N ASN A 140 -24.74 25.95 -8.44
CA ASN A 140 -23.65 25.18 -7.84
C ASN A 140 -23.32 23.91 -8.63
N SER A 141 -24.32 23.14 -9.08
CA SER A 141 -24.04 21.97 -9.95
C SER A 141 -23.49 22.37 -11.31
N ARG A 142 -23.84 23.55 -11.85
CA ARG A 142 -23.30 24.01 -13.13
C ARG A 142 -21.83 24.44 -13.02
N GLU A 143 -21.44 25.10 -11.93
CA GLU A 143 -20.03 25.43 -11.68
C GLU A 143 -19.20 24.18 -11.39
N GLU A 144 -19.69 23.22 -10.59
CA GLU A 144 -19.01 21.95 -10.36
C GLU A 144 -18.87 21.12 -11.65
N LEU A 145 -19.92 21.02 -12.48
CA LEU A 145 -19.84 20.33 -13.77
C LEU A 145 -18.89 21.01 -14.75
N LEU A 146 -18.81 22.35 -14.74
CA LEU A 146 -17.86 23.08 -15.57
C LEU A 146 -16.42 22.88 -15.11
N ALA A 147 -16.16 22.89 -13.80
CA ALA A 147 -14.85 22.60 -13.24
C ALA A 147 -14.43 21.14 -13.52
N GLN A 148 -15.35 20.18 -13.35
CA GLN A 148 -15.09 18.77 -13.61
C GLN A 148 -14.89 18.50 -15.10
N LYS A 149 -15.63 19.19 -15.98
CA LYS A 149 -15.42 19.15 -17.43
C LYS A 149 -14.05 19.72 -17.82
N GLN A 150 -13.63 20.84 -17.24
CA GLN A 150 -12.30 21.41 -17.52
C GLN A 150 -11.17 20.52 -17.02
N ALA A 151 -11.33 19.90 -15.85
CA ALA A 151 -10.38 18.92 -15.33
C ALA A 151 -10.29 17.69 -16.24
N LEU A 152 -11.43 17.14 -16.67
CA LEU A 152 -11.48 16.03 -17.63
C LEU A 152 -10.90 16.41 -18.99
N GLU A 153 -11.13 17.63 -19.50
CA GLU A 153 -10.54 18.09 -20.75
C GLU A 153 -9.01 18.24 -20.64
N ALA A 154 -8.49 18.72 -19.51
CA ALA A 154 -7.06 18.78 -19.24
C ALA A 154 -6.43 17.39 -19.09
N GLU A 155 -7.12 16.46 -18.43
CA GLU A 155 -6.71 15.06 -18.31
C GLU A 155 -6.73 14.37 -19.68
N LEU A 156 -7.76 14.60 -20.49
CA LEU A 156 -7.88 14.03 -21.84
C LEU A 156 -6.81 14.60 -22.78
N GLU A 157 -6.43 15.87 -22.62
CA GLU A 157 -5.31 16.47 -23.35
C GLU A 157 -3.95 15.94 -22.86
N SER A 158 -3.81 15.72 -21.55
CA SER A 158 -2.62 15.08 -20.97
C SER A 158 -2.47 13.65 -21.46
N VAL A 159 -3.56 12.86 -21.44
CA VAL A 159 -3.59 11.49 -21.98
C VAL A 159 -3.34 11.50 -23.48
N ARG A 160 -3.89 12.45 -24.26
CA ARG A 160 -3.58 12.59 -25.68
C ARG A 160 -2.12 12.94 -25.93
N SER A 161 -1.53 13.81 -25.12
CA SER A 161 -0.10 14.14 -25.18
C SER A 161 0.75 12.92 -24.82
N GLN A 162 0.37 12.18 -23.78
CA GLN A 162 1.02 10.93 -23.39
C GLN A 162 0.89 9.88 -24.48
N PHE A 163 -0.28 9.74 -25.11
CA PHE A 163 -0.51 8.83 -26.23
C PHE A 163 0.25 9.27 -27.48
N SER A 164 0.39 10.57 -27.74
CA SER A 164 1.20 11.09 -28.84
C SER A 164 2.68 10.87 -28.60
N ASN A 165 3.15 11.08 -27.37
CA ASN A 165 4.53 10.80 -26.95
C ASN A 165 4.82 9.30 -26.97
N TYR A 166 3.88 8.47 -26.51
CA TYR A 166 3.97 7.02 -26.58
C TYR A 166 3.95 6.55 -28.03
N ARG A 167 3.10 7.12 -28.89
CA ARG A 167 3.08 6.83 -30.32
C ARG A 167 4.37 7.24 -31.01
N LEU A 168 4.94 8.40 -30.69
CA LEU A 168 6.25 8.83 -31.20
C LEU A 168 7.37 7.90 -30.71
N ALA A 169 7.37 7.54 -29.43
CA ALA A 169 8.33 6.60 -28.87
C ALA A 169 8.20 5.22 -29.53
N VAL A 170 6.98 4.67 -29.65
CA VAL A 170 6.70 3.40 -30.33
C VAL A 170 7.03 3.47 -31.81
N GLN A 171 6.79 4.59 -32.48
CA GLN A 171 7.15 4.80 -33.88
C GLN A 171 8.68 4.87 -34.05
N GLU A 172 9.42 5.55 -33.15
CA GLU A 172 10.88 5.49 -33.11
C GLU A 172 11.40 4.08 -32.80
N THR A 173 10.70 3.32 -31.94
CA THR A 173 11.08 1.95 -31.60
C THR A 173 10.78 0.97 -32.75
N LEU A 174 9.71 1.21 -33.51
CA LEU A 174 9.32 0.42 -34.69
C LEU A 174 10.17 0.79 -35.91
N ASP A 175 10.49 2.06 -36.12
CA ASP A 175 11.42 2.51 -37.15
C ASP A 175 12.84 2.00 -36.86
N ARG A 176 13.27 1.90 -35.58
CA ARG A 176 14.51 1.18 -35.19
C ARG A 176 14.45 -0.34 -35.38
N ARG A 177 13.27 -0.96 -35.26
CA ARG A 177 13.11 -2.43 -35.39
C ARG A 177 12.87 -2.91 -36.83
N TRP A 178 12.34 -2.07 -37.71
CA TRP A 178 11.91 -2.47 -39.06
C TRP A 178 12.24 -1.47 -40.18
N GLY A 179 12.92 -0.36 -39.90
CA GLY A 179 13.27 0.67 -40.89
C GLY A 179 14.75 0.72 -41.23
N ASP A 180 15.28 -0.27 -41.95
CA ASP A 180 16.46 -0.07 -42.80
C ASP A 180 16.39 -1.01 -44.02
N ASP A 181 15.51 -0.67 -44.97
CA ASP A 181 15.40 -1.33 -46.27
C ASP A 181 15.39 -0.30 -47.41
N THR A 182 16.30 0.70 -47.39
CA THR A 182 16.71 1.42 -48.61
C THR A 182 18.08 2.10 -48.44
N GLU A 183 19.17 1.33 -48.55
CA GLU A 183 20.34 1.56 -49.43
C GLU A 183 21.60 0.86 -48.86
N PRO A 184 22.44 0.22 -49.71
CA PRO A 184 23.51 -0.65 -49.24
C PRO A 184 24.76 0.15 -48.88
N ASN A 185 25.04 0.32 -47.59
CA ASN A 185 26.37 0.71 -47.12
C ASN A 185 27.11 -0.50 -46.50
N PRO A 186 28.45 -0.57 -46.66
CA PRO A 186 29.20 -1.78 -46.33
C PRO A 186 29.23 -2.02 -44.82
N PRO A 187 29.36 -3.29 -44.38
CA PRO A 187 29.08 -3.68 -43.01
C PRO A 187 30.12 -3.09 -42.05
N LYS A 188 29.64 -2.36 -41.04
CA LYS A 188 30.39 -2.14 -39.80
C LYS A 188 30.23 -3.37 -38.89
N PRO A 189 31.29 -3.78 -38.18
CA PRO A 189 31.21 -4.94 -37.31
C PRO A 189 30.27 -4.65 -36.14
N ALA A 190 29.50 -5.68 -35.77
CA ALA A 190 28.54 -5.67 -34.68
C ALA A 190 29.18 -5.15 -33.37
N ALA A 191 28.56 -4.13 -32.79
CA ALA A 191 28.81 -3.71 -31.42
C ALA A 191 27.66 -4.25 -30.56
N ASP A 192 27.78 -5.51 -30.16
CA ASP A 192 26.97 -6.09 -29.11
C ASP A 192 27.52 -5.61 -27.75
N GLY A 193 26.72 -4.88 -26.96
CA GLY A 193 26.97 -4.71 -25.53
C GLY A 193 26.74 -3.32 -24.90
N GLU A 194 26.71 -2.22 -25.64
CA GLU A 194 26.76 -0.87 -25.02
C GLU A 194 25.39 -0.26 -24.64
N ASP A 195 24.27 -0.70 -25.23
CA ASP A 195 22.99 0.04 -25.11
C ASP A 195 22.21 -0.26 -23.80
N ARG A 196 22.30 -1.49 -23.24
CA ARG A 196 21.52 -1.89 -22.04
C ARG A 196 22.04 -1.29 -20.73
N GLY A 197 23.36 -1.09 -20.63
CA GLY A 197 23.97 -0.48 -19.46
C GLY A 197 23.50 0.96 -19.26
N ASN A 198 23.22 1.69 -20.34
CA ASN A 198 22.77 3.08 -20.29
C ASN A 198 21.33 3.20 -19.77
N TYR A 199 20.43 2.31 -20.21
CA TYR A 199 19.02 2.29 -19.80
C TYR A 199 18.84 2.18 -18.27
N TYR A 200 19.67 1.36 -17.61
CA TYR A 200 19.69 1.26 -16.15
C TYR A 200 20.00 2.61 -15.48
N PHE A 201 21.04 3.32 -15.91
CA PHE A 201 21.40 4.60 -15.27
C PHE A 201 20.43 5.73 -15.62
N GLU A 202 19.78 5.65 -16.78
CA GLU A 202 18.72 6.56 -17.21
C GLU A 202 17.44 6.40 -16.39
N SER A 203 17.07 5.16 -15.99
CA SER A 203 15.90 4.95 -15.12
C SER A 203 16.07 5.64 -13.76
N TYR A 204 17.29 5.62 -13.21
CA TYR A 204 17.64 6.32 -11.98
C TYR A 204 17.75 7.86 -12.11
N ALA A 205 17.63 8.43 -13.32
CA ALA A 205 17.52 9.88 -13.47
C ALA A 205 16.10 10.41 -13.20
N SER A 206 15.09 9.53 -13.24
CA SER A 206 13.68 9.86 -12.99
C SER A 206 13.42 10.16 -11.51
N ASN A 207 12.51 11.09 -11.21
CA ASN A 207 12.13 11.39 -9.82
C ASN A 207 11.35 10.26 -9.14
N GLU A 208 10.56 9.51 -9.90
CA GLU A 208 9.57 8.56 -9.36
C GLU A 208 10.22 7.40 -8.60
N ILE A 209 11.36 6.91 -9.10
CA ILE A 209 12.13 5.85 -8.43
C ILE A 209 12.72 6.35 -7.11
N HIS A 210 13.23 7.59 -7.07
CA HIS A 210 13.76 8.19 -5.86
C HIS A 210 12.67 8.52 -4.84
N GLU A 211 11.49 8.91 -5.29
CA GLU A 211 10.33 9.11 -4.42
C GLU A 211 9.91 7.78 -3.76
N THR A 212 9.83 6.70 -4.54
CA THR A 212 9.55 5.36 -4.03
C THR A 212 10.58 4.94 -2.98
N MET A 213 11.86 5.09 -3.29
CA MET A 213 12.97 4.79 -2.39
C MET A 213 12.95 5.63 -1.10
N LEU A 214 12.64 6.93 -1.18
CA LEU A 214 12.61 7.82 -0.02
C LEU A 214 11.36 7.61 0.86
N LYS A 215 10.23 7.19 0.27
CA LYS A 215 9.01 6.83 1.00
C LYS A 215 9.09 5.47 1.68
N ASP A 216 10.02 4.61 1.27
CA ASP A 216 10.35 3.40 2.02
C ASP A 216 11.02 3.78 3.34
N THR A 217 10.20 3.88 4.39
CA THR A 217 10.64 4.26 5.73
C THR A 217 11.48 3.16 6.37
N VAL A 218 11.18 1.88 6.12
CA VAL A 218 11.97 0.77 6.68
C VAL A 218 13.42 0.87 6.21
N ARG A 219 13.61 1.07 4.90
CA ARG A 219 14.93 1.29 4.32
C ARG A 219 15.58 2.54 4.88
N THR A 220 14.95 3.70 4.68
CA THR A 220 15.60 5.00 4.91
C THR A 220 15.86 5.25 6.39
N ASP A 221 14.95 4.80 7.27
CA ASP A 221 15.10 4.93 8.71
C ASP A 221 16.18 3.98 9.25
N ALA A 222 16.34 2.77 8.72
CA ALA A 222 17.41 1.88 9.17
C ALA A 222 18.80 2.50 8.99
N TYR A 223 19.08 3.10 7.83
CA TYR A 223 20.34 3.83 7.62
C TYR A 223 20.45 5.05 8.54
N ARG A 224 19.39 5.88 8.60
CA ARG A 224 19.37 7.08 9.46
C ARG A 224 19.66 6.72 10.92
N ASP A 225 18.94 5.73 11.43
CA ASP A 225 18.96 5.33 12.84
C ASP A 225 20.31 4.69 13.17
N PHE A 226 20.88 3.87 12.29
CA PHE A 226 22.24 3.38 12.49
C PHE A 226 23.25 4.54 12.57
N ILE A 227 23.21 5.47 11.61
CA ILE A 227 24.12 6.61 11.54
C ILE A 227 23.95 7.55 12.77
N TYR A 228 22.71 7.81 13.20
CA TYR A 228 22.40 8.75 14.28
C TYR A 228 22.54 8.16 15.68
N ASN A 229 22.24 6.88 15.87
CA ASN A 229 22.48 6.20 17.14
C ASN A 229 23.98 5.96 17.36
N ASN A 230 24.76 5.91 16.28
CA ASN A 230 26.20 5.66 16.31
C ASN A 230 27.04 6.85 15.83
N LYS A 231 26.61 8.10 16.09
CA LYS A 231 27.38 9.31 15.69
C LYS A 231 28.84 9.31 16.13
N HIS A 232 29.16 8.65 17.24
CA HIS A 232 30.52 8.51 17.74
C HIS A 232 31.44 7.71 16.78
N LEU A 233 30.89 6.83 15.95
CA LEU A 233 31.61 6.12 14.89
C LEU A 233 31.84 7.00 13.66
N ILE A 234 30.93 7.93 13.37
CA ILE A 234 30.93 8.75 12.16
C ILE A 234 31.71 10.06 12.36
N LYS A 235 31.72 10.59 13.59
CA LYS A 235 32.28 11.91 13.90
C LYS A 235 33.77 11.99 13.53
N GLY A 236 34.12 12.96 12.70
CA GLY A 236 35.49 13.20 12.24
C GLY A 236 35.99 12.24 11.15
N LYS A 237 35.17 11.29 10.70
CA LYS A 237 35.53 10.30 9.68
C LYS A 237 35.32 10.79 8.26
N VAL A 238 36.08 10.23 7.32
CA VAL A 238 35.86 10.37 5.88
C VAL A 238 34.94 9.24 5.42
N VAL A 239 33.79 9.59 4.84
CA VAL A 239 32.76 8.65 4.41
C VAL A 239 32.65 8.64 2.88
N LEU A 240 32.54 7.45 2.28
CA LEU A 240 32.19 7.27 0.88
C LEU A 240 30.75 6.76 0.78
N ASP A 241 29.91 7.46 0.01
CA ASP A 241 28.53 7.07 -0.31
C ASP A 241 28.46 6.64 -1.78
N ILE A 242 28.27 5.33 -2.03
CA ILE A 242 28.29 4.74 -3.37
C ILE A 242 26.86 4.54 -3.87
N GLY A 243 26.55 5.13 -5.03
CA GLY A 243 25.19 5.20 -5.55
C GLY A 243 24.35 6.16 -4.71
N CYS A 244 24.89 7.35 -4.45
CA CYS A 244 24.31 8.28 -3.48
C CYS A 244 22.91 8.79 -3.89
N GLY A 245 22.50 8.63 -5.15
CA GLY A 245 21.18 9.02 -5.64
C GLY A 245 20.89 10.49 -5.37
N THR A 246 19.89 10.75 -4.52
CA THR A 246 19.50 12.12 -4.09
C THR A 246 20.42 12.75 -3.05
N GLY A 247 21.42 12.01 -2.55
CA GLY A 247 22.36 12.43 -1.51
C GLY A 247 21.85 12.25 -0.07
N ILE A 248 20.74 11.53 0.13
CA ILE A 248 20.10 11.41 1.45
C ILE A 248 21.02 10.76 2.51
N LEU A 249 21.71 9.67 2.17
CA LEU A 249 22.62 8.97 3.09
C LEU A 249 23.85 9.83 3.39
N SER A 250 24.41 10.46 2.36
CA SER A 250 25.45 11.47 2.49
C SER A 250 25.08 12.59 3.48
N MET A 251 23.86 13.12 3.40
CA MET A 251 23.37 14.14 4.32
C MET A 251 23.19 13.63 5.75
N PHE A 252 22.79 12.36 5.95
CA PHE A 252 22.80 11.75 7.28
C PHE A 252 24.22 11.67 7.85
N CYS A 253 25.20 11.18 7.08
CA CYS A 253 26.59 11.09 7.51
C CYS A 253 27.18 12.48 7.86
N ALA A 254 26.92 13.50 7.04
CA ALA A 254 27.38 14.87 7.30
C ALA A 254 26.76 15.42 8.61
N LYS A 255 25.44 15.26 8.82
CA LYS A 255 24.76 15.66 10.07
C LYS A 255 25.20 14.86 11.29
N ALA A 256 25.70 13.64 11.10
CA ALA A 256 26.30 12.83 12.17
C ALA A 256 27.71 13.28 12.56
N GLY A 257 28.31 14.21 11.81
CA GLY A 257 29.59 14.84 12.12
C GLY A 257 30.76 14.27 11.33
N ALA A 258 30.54 13.60 10.20
CA ALA A 258 31.60 13.24 9.28
C ALA A 258 32.46 14.47 8.93
N SER A 259 33.79 14.30 8.88
CA SER A 259 34.69 15.40 8.49
C SER A 259 34.60 15.69 7.00
N ARG A 260 34.29 14.66 6.21
CA ARG A 260 34.05 14.74 4.77
C ARG A 260 33.17 13.59 4.32
N VAL A 261 32.29 13.84 3.36
CA VAL A 261 31.54 12.80 2.65
C VAL A 261 31.80 12.92 1.16
N ILE A 262 32.10 11.81 0.50
CA ILE A 262 32.28 11.72 -0.94
C ILE A 262 31.09 10.96 -1.51
N ALA A 263 30.21 11.66 -2.23
CA ALA A 263 28.97 11.13 -2.77
C ALA A 263 29.16 10.79 -4.25
N VAL A 264 29.20 9.50 -4.59
CA VAL A 264 29.47 9.02 -5.95
C VAL A 264 28.19 8.49 -6.58
N ASP A 265 27.85 8.96 -7.77
CA ASP A 265 26.77 8.40 -8.58
C ASP A 265 27.07 8.59 -10.07
N LYS A 266 26.69 7.62 -10.90
CA LYS A 266 26.86 7.70 -12.36
C LYS A 266 25.70 8.46 -13.02
N SER A 267 24.50 8.38 -12.45
CA SER A 267 23.29 8.96 -13.02
C SER A 267 23.28 10.49 -12.92
N ASP A 268 22.47 11.13 -13.77
CA ASP A 268 22.29 12.59 -13.78
C ASP A 268 21.52 13.11 -12.55
N ILE A 269 20.95 12.22 -11.73
CA ILE A 269 20.35 12.58 -10.44
C ILE A 269 21.33 13.33 -9.52
N LEU A 270 22.64 13.12 -9.71
CA LEU A 270 23.68 13.78 -8.92
C LEU A 270 23.62 15.31 -9.01
N LYS A 271 23.07 15.87 -10.10
CA LYS A 271 22.81 17.32 -10.22
C LYS A 271 21.81 17.79 -9.17
N LYS A 272 20.72 17.03 -8.98
CA LYS A 272 19.71 17.29 -7.93
C LYS A 272 20.27 16.98 -6.54
N ALA A 273 21.12 15.97 -6.40
CA ALA A 273 21.81 15.70 -5.14
C ALA A 273 22.66 16.90 -4.70
N ALA A 274 23.45 17.47 -5.61
CA ALA A 274 24.25 18.67 -5.33
C ALA A 274 23.38 19.86 -4.92
N GLU A 275 22.23 20.06 -5.57
CA GLU A 275 21.25 21.09 -5.19
C GLU A 275 20.63 20.83 -3.81
N ASN A 276 20.22 19.60 -3.51
CA ASN A 276 19.73 19.20 -2.19
C ASN A 276 20.76 19.48 -1.08
N ILE A 277 22.02 19.10 -1.33
CA ILE A 277 23.14 19.31 -0.41
C ILE A 277 23.38 20.80 -0.17
N PHE A 278 23.35 21.62 -1.23
CA PHE A 278 23.48 23.07 -1.14
C PHE A 278 22.34 23.71 -0.33
N ASN A 279 21.09 23.35 -0.65
CA ASN A 279 19.91 23.86 0.03
C ASN A 279 19.88 23.51 1.53
N ASN A 280 20.56 22.43 1.93
CA ASN A 280 20.69 22.01 3.32
C ASN A 280 21.96 22.55 4.02
N GLY A 281 22.76 23.39 3.35
CA GLY A 281 23.96 23.99 3.92
C GLY A 281 25.10 22.99 4.20
N LEU A 282 25.19 21.91 3.41
CA LEU A 282 26.15 20.81 3.62
C LEU A 282 27.26 20.75 2.55
N SER A 283 27.33 21.74 1.66
CA SER A 283 28.30 21.78 0.55
C SER A 283 29.77 21.80 0.99
N ASP A 284 30.06 22.31 2.20
CA ASP A 284 31.43 22.34 2.73
C ASP A 284 31.92 20.95 3.20
N ILE A 285 31.00 20.01 3.43
CA ILE A 285 31.29 18.67 3.96
C ILE A 285 31.16 17.60 2.86
N ILE A 286 30.15 17.73 1.99
CA ILE A 286 29.80 16.71 1.00
C ILE A 286 30.32 17.11 -0.38
N THR A 287 31.15 16.26 -0.99
CA THR A 287 31.66 16.40 -2.36
C THR A 287 30.99 15.39 -3.29
N CYS A 288 30.23 15.86 -4.27
CA CYS A 288 29.64 15.00 -5.32
C CYS A 288 30.67 14.67 -6.41
N VAL A 289 30.71 13.40 -6.84
CA VAL A 289 31.59 12.91 -7.91
C VAL A 289 30.76 12.12 -8.92
N LYS A 290 30.66 12.60 -10.16
CA LYS A 290 29.88 11.93 -11.21
C LYS A 290 30.71 10.83 -11.88
N GLY A 291 30.20 9.60 -11.87
CA GLY A 291 30.78 8.46 -12.59
C GLY A 291 30.56 7.12 -11.87
N ALA A 292 30.97 6.03 -12.52
CA ALA A 292 31.06 4.74 -11.86
C ALA A 292 32.24 4.74 -10.87
N ILE A 293 32.12 4.04 -9.73
CA ILE A 293 33.17 4.04 -8.70
C ILE A 293 34.50 3.44 -9.21
N GLU A 294 34.41 2.58 -10.22
CA GLU A 294 35.53 1.94 -10.91
C GLU A 294 36.30 2.91 -11.82
N ASP A 295 35.63 3.94 -12.33
CA ASP A 295 36.17 4.89 -13.31
C ASP A 295 36.66 6.19 -12.69
N VAL A 296 36.15 6.54 -11.49
CA VAL A 296 36.47 7.81 -10.83
C VAL A 296 37.67 7.67 -9.90
N LYS A 297 38.45 8.75 -9.79
CA LYS A 297 39.49 8.88 -8.77
C LYS A 297 38.96 9.73 -7.61
N LEU A 298 38.85 9.13 -6.43
CA LEU A 298 38.46 9.86 -5.22
C LEU A 298 39.51 10.93 -4.84
N PRO A 299 39.09 12.04 -4.22
CA PRO A 299 39.99 13.10 -3.75
C PRO A 299 40.79 12.73 -2.48
N VAL A 300 40.79 11.45 -2.11
CA VAL A 300 41.48 10.86 -0.95
C VAL A 300 41.99 9.47 -1.35
N ASP A 301 43.05 9.00 -0.69
CA ASP A 301 43.59 7.66 -0.93
C ASP A 301 42.76 6.57 -0.24
N GLU A 302 42.24 6.85 0.95
CA GLU A 302 41.44 5.91 1.75
C GLU A 302 40.27 6.62 2.46
N VAL A 303 39.24 5.85 2.81
CA VAL A 303 38.05 6.27 3.57
C VAL A 303 37.87 5.38 4.81
N ASP A 304 37.31 5.97 5.87
CA ASP A 304 37.05 5.25 7.12
C ASP A 304 35.77 4.41 7.05
N ILE A 305 34.78 4.85 6.26
CA ILE A 305 33.46 4.26 6.19
C ILE A 305 32.98 4.25 4.74
N ILE A 306 32.41 3.13 4.29
CA ILE A 306 31.59 3.08 3.08
C ILE A 306 30.15 2.87 3.50
N VAL A 307 29.28 3.76 3.05
CA VAL A 307 27.82 3.59 3.12
C VAL A 307 27.30 3.39 1.70
N SER A 308 26.42 2.42 1.49
CA SER A 308 25.83 2.21 0.18
C SER A 308 24.53 1.44 0.31
N GLU A 309 23.51 1.92 -0.38
CA GLU A 309 22.28 1.18 -0.61
C GLU A 309 22.43 0.50 -1.98
N TRP A 310 22.86 -0.76 -1.95
CA TRP A 310 23.26 -1.54 -3.13
C TRP A 310 22.30 -2.69 -3.44
N MET A 311 21.30 -2.90 -2.59
CA MET A 311 20.48 -4.12 -2.60
C MET A 311 19.47 -4.04 -3.74
N GLY A 312 19.49 -5.01 -4.63
CA GLY A 312 18.45 -5.17 -5.66
C GLY A 312 17.31 -6.06 -5.21
N TYR A 313 16.34 -6.29 -6.10
CA TYR A 313 15.36 -7.36 -5.92
C TYR A 313 16.06 -8.71 -5.75
N CYS A 314 15.53 -9.58 -4.89
CA CYS A 314 16.21 -10.82 -4.48
C CYS A 314 17.67 -10.59 -4.04
N LEU A 315 17.97 -9.41 -3.46
CA LEU A 315 19.28 -8.90 -3.02
C LEU A 315 20.31 -8.62 -4.13
N LEU A 316 20.45 -9.52 -5.10
CA LEU A 316 21.57 -9.53 -6.06
C LEU A 316 21.19 -9.11 -7.49
N TYR A 317 19.91 -8.85 -7.78
CA TYR A 317 19.52 -8.22 -9.05
C TYR A 317 20.13 -6.81 -9.18
N GLU A 318 20.25 -6.31 -10.41
CA GLU A 318 20.91 -5.04 -10.77
C GLU A 318 22.44 -4.98 -10.58
N ALA A 319 23.01 -5.94 -9.84
CA ALA A 319 24.45 -6.18 -9.70
C ALA A 319 25.27 -4.95 -9.26
N MET A 320 24.80 -4.21 -8.24
CA MET A 320 25.54 -3.09 -7.66
C MET A 320 26.58 -3.51 -6.59
N LEU A 321 26.37 -4.66 -5.93
CA LEU A 321 27.32 -5.16 -4.91
C LEU A 321 28.77 -5.27 -5.41
N PRO A 322 29.08 -5.75 -6.63
CA PRO A 322 30.46 -5.73 -7.16
C PRO A 322 31.16 -4.36 -7.10
N SER A 323 30.43 -3.26 -7.33
CA SER A 323 30.96 -1.89 -7.24
C SER A 323 31.31 -1.51 -5.79
N VAL A 324 30.49 -1.93 -4.83
CA VAL A 324 30.78 -1.76 -3.39
C VAL A 324 32.01 -2.57 -2.99
N LEU A 325 32.15 -3.82 -3.46
CA LEU A 325 33.31 -4.66 -3.18
C LEU A 325 34.59 -4.08 -3.80
N TYR A 326 34.52 -3.55 -5.02
CA TYR A 326 35.64 -2.82 -5.64
C TYR A 326 36.09 -1.65 -4.77
N ALA A 327 35.14 -0.84 -4.29
CA ALA A 327 35.45 0.31 -3.45
C ALA A 327 36.00 -0.10 -2.08
N ARG A 328 35.48 -1.17 -1.48
CA ARG A 328 36.01 -1.76 -0.25
C ARG A 328 37.48 -2.14 -0.42
N ASP A 329 37.79 -2.90 -1.46
CA ASP A 329 39.15 -3.42 -1.68
C ASP A 329 40.16 -2.32 -2.03
N ARG A 330 39.68 -1.23 -2.65
CA ARG A 330 40.53 -0.13 -3.13
C ARG A 330 40.67 1.02 -2.14
N TYR A 331 39.60 1.39 -1.45
CA TYR A 331 39.51 2.65 -0.71
C TYR A 331 39.23 2.48 0.79
N LEU A 332 38.67 1.35 1.24
CA LEU A 332 38.37 1.19 2.67
C LEU A 332 39.62 0.89 3.47
N LYS A 333 39.82 1.61 4.59
CA LYS A 333 40.89 1.31 5.54
C LYS A 333 40.77 -0.10 6.12
N PRO A 334 41.88 -0.71 6.60
CA PRO A 334 41.87 -2.03 7.25
C PRO A 334 40.95 -2.14 8.48
N ASP A 335 40.66 -1.03 9.17
CA ASP A 335 39.72 -0.95 10.30
C ASP A 335 38.40 -0.26 9.91
N GLY A 336 38.18 -0.03 8.62
CA GLY A 336 37.02 0.69 8.12
C GLY A 336 35.71 -0.09 8.22
N LEU A 337 34.60 0.66 8.25
CA LEU A 337 33.25 0.13 8.46
C LEU A 337 32.45 0.12 7.14
N LEU A 338 31.69 -0.96 6.91
CA LEU A 338 30.68 -1.06 5.87
C LEU A 338 29.27 -0.88 6.45
N ILE A 339 28.46 -0.05 5.80
CA ILE A 339 27.07 0.25 6.19
C ILE A 339 26.17 -0.03 4.98
N PRO A 340 25.39 -1.13 4.98
CA PRO A 340 25.32 -2.21 5.96
C PRO A 340 26.57 -3.10 5.96
N SER A 341 26.70 -3.99 6.95
CA SER A 341 27.85 -4.89 7.12
C SER A 341 27.60 -6.30 6.59
N SER A 342 26.35 -6.76 6.58
CA SER A 342 25.98 -8.10 6.12
C SER A 342 24.53 -8.17 5.68
N ALA A 343 24.21 -9.18 4.88
CA ALA A 343 22.86 -9.51 4.46
C ALA A 343 22.62 -11.02 4.47
N THR A 344 21.42 -11.47 4.84
CA THR A 344 21.02 -12.88 4.83
C THR A 344 19.87 -13.09 3.85
N LEU A 345 20.00 -14.06 2.95
CA LEU A 345 18.97 -14.51 2.03
C LEU A 345 18.17 -15.67 2.63
N TRP A 346 16.85 -15.60 2.45
CA TRP A 346 15.87 -16.54 2.98
C TRP A 346 15.01 -17.12 1.87
N ILE A 347 14.60 -18.38 2.06
CA ILE A 347 13.62 -19.06 1.20
C ILE A 347 12.52 -19.69 2.06
N ALA A 348 11.28 -19.66 1.59
CA ALA A 348 10.18 -20.44 2.17
C ALA A 348 9.23 -20.94 1.08
N PRO A 349 8.61 -22.12 1.23
CA PRO A 349 7.58 -22.59 0.31
C PRO A 349 6.28 -21.79 0.49
N VAL A 350 5.59 -21.54 -0.63
CA VAL A 350 4.36 -20.73 -0.70
C VAL A 350 3.19 -21.58 -1.16
N GLN A 351 2.04 -21.30 -0.55
CA GLN A 351 0.74 -21.71 -1.03
C GLN A 351 -0.27 -20.59 -0.79
N ASP A 352 -0.83 -20.05 -1.86
CA ASP A 352 -1.71 -18.88 -1.83
C ASP A 352 -2.82 -19.00 -2.88
N THR A 353 -3.97 -19.52 -2.46
CA THR A 353 -5.11 -19.76 -3.35
C THR A 353 -5.66 -18.46 -3.94
N ASP A 354 -5.64 -17.36 -3.18
CA ASP A 354 -6.16 -16.08 -3.63
C ASP A 354 -5.27 -15.51 -4.73
N TYR A 355 -3.96 -15.48 -4.51
CA TYR A 355 -2.98 -15.08 -5.52
C TYR A 355 -3.08 -15.95 -6.78
N MET A 356 -3.17 -17.28 -6.61
CA MET A 356 -3.32 -18.20 -7.74
C MET A 356 -4.63 -18.02 -8.50
N SER A 357 -5.70 -17.62 -7.83
CA SER A 357 -6.98 -17.30 -8.47
C SER A 357 -6.87 -16.03 -9.31
N GLU A 358 -6.35 -14.95 -8.71
CA GLU A 358 -6.30 -13.61 -9.30
C GLU A 358 -5.28 -13.46 -10.43
N HIS A 359 -4.12 -14.11 -10.32
CA HIS A 359 -3.01 -13.89 -11.26
C HIS A 359 -2.78 -15.05 -12.23
N ILE A 360 -3.16 -16.27 -11.86
CA ILE A 360 -2.95 -17.46 -12.67
C ILE A 360 -4.27 -17.94 -13.26
N SER A 361 -5.21 -18.37 -12.43
CA SER A 361 -6.47 -18.99 -12.88
C SER A 361 -7.39 -18.01 -13.60
N TYR A 362 -7.28 -16.70 -13.32
CA TYR A 362 -7.99 -15.63 -14.01
C TYR A 362 -7.98 -15.77 -15.54
N TRP A 363 -6.83 -16.12 -16.12
CA TRP A 363 -6.68 -16.26 -17.57
C TRP A 363 -7.48 -17.40 -18.20
N ARG A 364 -8.03 -18.32 -17.40
CA ARG A 364 -8.83 -19.44 -17.90
C ARG A 364 -10.23 -19.02 -18.33
N ASP A 365 -10.75 -17.93 -17.75
CA ASP A 365 -12.07 -17.39 -18.05
C ASP A 365 -12.11 -15.87 -17.82
N VAL A 366 -11.72 -15.13 -18.85
CA VAL A 366 -11.78 -13.67 -18.87
C VAL A 366 -13.04 -13.26 -19.61
N TYR A 367 -14.12 -13.02 -18.87
CA TYR A 367 -15.45 -12.68 -19.42
C TYR A 367 -16.02 -13.72 -20.41
N GLY A 368 -15.79 -15.02 -20.17
CA GLY A 368 -16.24 -16.12 -21.03
C GLY A 368 -15.19 -16.58 -22.05
N PHE A 369 -14.00 -15.97 -22.08
CA PHE A 369 -12.95 -16.27 -23.05
C PHE A 369 -11.73 -16.92 -22.38
N ASP A 370 -11.22 -18.00 -22.97
CA ASP A 370 -9.93 -18.59 -22.57
C ASP A 370 -8.78 -17.72 -23.11
N MET A 371 -8.00 -17.14 -22.20
CA MET A 371 -6.87 -16.27 -22.47
C MET A 371 -5.55 -16.82 -21.90
N LYS A 372 -5.40 -18.15 -21.76
CA LYS A 372 -4.16 -18.77 -21.25
C LYS A 372 -2.89 -18.42 -22.03
N ALA A 373 -3.01 -17.96 -23.28
CA ALA A 373 -1.88 -17.44 -24.05
C ALA A 373 -1.16 -16.28 -23.32
N MET A 374 -1.85 -15.54 -22.48
CA MET A 374 -1.28 -14.46 -21.66
C MET A 374 -0.41 -14.95 -20.49
N GLN A 375 -0.39 -16.27 -20.24
CA GLN A 375 0.46 -16.92 -19.23
C GLN A 375 1.82 -17.35 -19.81
N GLU A 376 2.14 -17.00 -21.05
CA GLU A 376 3.45 -17.28 -21.64
C GLU A 376 4.57 -16.73 -20.74
N GLY A 377 5.51 -17.60 -20.34
CA GLY A 377 6.63 -17.24 -19.47
C GLY A 377 6.29 -17.03 -17.99
N ILE A 378 5.04 -17.22 -17.54
CA ILE A 378 4.62 -16.89 -16.16
C ILE A 378 5.36 -17.70 -15.07
N PHE A 379 5.86 -18.89 -15.43
CA PHE A 379 6.63 -19.77 -14.55
C PHE A 379 8.14 -19.69 -14.79
N ASP A 380 8.58 -18.87 -15.75
CA ASP A 380 9.99 -18.71 -16.11
C ASP A 380 10.58 -17.43 -15.51
N GLU A 381 9.75 -16.53 -14.98
CA GLU A 381 10.16 -15.22 -14.46
C GLU A 381 9.95 -15.08 -12.95
N ILE A 382 10.88 -14.40 -12.28
CA ILE A 382 10.74 -14.04 -10.87
C ILE A 382 9.77 -12.87 -10.78
N ARG A 383 8.74 -13.00 -9.94
CA ARG A 383 7.75 -11.93 -9.72
C ARG A 383 8.06 -11.18 -8.45
N VAL A 384 8.04 -9.85 -8.48
CA VAL A 384 8.30 -9.00 -7.31
C VAL A 384 6.99 -8.64 -6.64
N GLU A 385 6.63 -9.40 -5.61
CA GLU A 385 5.32 -9.34 -4.96
C GLU A 385 5.43 -9.23 -3.44
N ALA A 386 4.44 -8.56 -2.84
CA ALA A 386 4.33 -8.45 -1.39
C ALA A 386 3.29 -9.46 -0.92
N LEU A 387 3.74 -10.63 -0.48
CA LEU A 387 2.84 -11.66 0.03
C LEU A 387 2.70 -11.57 1.56
N PRO A 388 1.51 -11.81 2.11
CA PRO A 388 1.35 -11.88 3.55
C PRO A 388 2.03 -13.12 4.13
N LYS A 389 2.38 -13.06 5.42
CA LYS A 389 2.96 -14.21 6.14
C LYS A 389 2.10 -15.49 6.05
N SER A 390 0.79 -15.35 5.91
CA SER A 390 -0.15 -16.47 5.78
C SER A 390 0.02 -17.30 4.50
N SER A 391 0.67 -16.74 3.48
CA SER A 391 0.99 -17.43 2.22
C SER A 391 2.15 -18.42 2.39
N LEU A 392 2.95 -18.28 3.45
CA LEU A 392 4.00 -19.24 3.76
C LEU A 392 3.40 -20.54 4.29
N CYS A 393 3.71 -21.65 3.63
CA CYS A 393 3.23 -22.97 4.01
C CYS A 393 4.31 -23.84 4.68
N GLY A 394 5.53 -23.31 4.84
CA GLY A 394 6.65 -23.95 5.51
C GLY A 394 7.52 -22.96 6.27
N GLU A 395 8.38 -23.49 7.14
CA GLU A 395 9.33 -22.70 7.91
C GLU A 395 10.35 -22.02 6.98
N PRO A 396 10.62 -20.70 7.15
CA PRO A 396 11.70 -20.02 6.47
C PRO A 396 13.07 -20.64 6.74
N TYR A 397 13.91 -20.70 5.71
CA TYR A 397 15.28 -21.20 5.81
C TYR A 397 16.29 -20.15 5.33
N PRO A 398 17.30 -19.79 6.14
CA PRO A 398 18.37 -18.91 5.72
C PRO A 398 19.43 -19.70 4.94
N PHE A 399 19.47 -19.52 3.62
CA PHE A 399 20.33 -20.33 2.76
C PHE A 399 21.69 -19.68 2.48
N LYS A 400 21.84 -18.36 2.66
CA LYS A 400 23.11 -17.67 2.41
C LYS A 400 23.23 -16.39 3.21
N THR A 401 24.32 -16.24 3.96
CA THR A 401 24.73 -14.97 4.56
C THR A 401 25.91 -14.41 3.80
N LEU A 402 25.85 -13.11 3.46
CA LEU A 402 26.92 -12.36 2.80
C LEU A 402 27.57 -11.45 3.85
N ASP A 403 28.84 -11.69 4.16
CA ASP A 403 29.66 -10.75 4.93
C ASP A 403 30.37 -9.80 3.96
N LEU A 404 29.97 -8.53 3.98
CA LEU A 404 30.48 -7.54 3.03
C LEU A 404 31.96 -7.23 3.25
N HIS A 405 32.54 -7.52 4.41
CA HIS A 405 33.96 -7.27 4.66
C HIS A 405 34.87 -8.31 4.00
N THR A 406 34.36 -9.51 3.73
CA THR A 406 35.20 -10.65 3.29
C THR A 406 34.76 -11.27 1.96
N ILE A 407 33.49 -11.12 1.59
CA ILE A 407 32.95 -11.73 0.36
C ILE A 407 33.62 -11.20 -0.90
N LYS A 408 33.80 -12.06 -1.91
CA LYS A 408 34.40 -11.69 -3.19
C LYS A 408 33.34 -11.74 -4.31
N PRO A 409 33.56 -11.03 -5.43
CA PRO A 409 32.64 -11.04 -6.57
C PRO A 409 32.30 -12.46 -7.07
N GLN A 410 33.27 -13.38 -7.08
CA GLN A 410 33.00 -14.78 -7.48
C GLN A 410 32.06 -15.54 -6.53
N ASP A 411 31.91 -15.10 -5.27
CA ASP A 411 31.06 -15.76 -4.26
C ASP A 411 29.58 -15.35 -4.40
N LEU A 412 29.28 -14.39 -5.29
CA LEU A 412 27.93 -13.92 -5.62
C LEU A 412 27.21 -14.86 -6.59
N SER A 413 27.95 -15.76 -7.25
CA SER A 413 27.39 -16.92 -7.93
C SER A 413 27.61 -18.15 -7.07
N PHE A 414 26.54 -18.75 -6.55
CA PHE A 414 26.65 -19.83 -5.58
C PHE A 414 25.47 -20.80 -5.65
N THR A 415 25.70 -22.00 -5.11
CA THR A 415 24.64 -22.98 -4.80
C THR A 415 24.63 -23.21 -3.30
N ALA A 416 23.45 -23.17 -2.69
CA ALA A 416 23.24 -23.41 -1.27
C ALA A 416 22.15 -24.46 -1.05
N SER A 417 22.24 -25.21 0.04
CA SER A 417 21.19 -26.14 0.43
C SER A 417 20.13 -25.41 1.26
N TYR A 418 18.88 -25.90 1.20
CA TYR A 418 17.81 -25.47 2.09
C TYR A 418 16.98 -26.67 2.57
N GLU A 419 16.33 -26.49 3.71
CA GLU A 419 15.35 -27.42 4.26
C GLU A 419 14.18 -26.63 4.85
N SER A 420 12.94 -27.05 4.61
CA SER A 420 11.77 -26.39 5.18
C SER A 420 10.77 -27.45 5.66
N ARG A 421 10.38 -27.33 6.94
CA ARG A 421 9.29 -28.12 7.52
C ARG A 421 7.96 -27.49 7.11
N LEU A 422 7.06 -28.28 6.56
CA LEU A 422 5.73 -27.79 6.19
C LEU A 422 4.87 -27.59 7.44
N LEU A 423 4.18 -26.45 7.51
CA LEU A 423 3.36 -26.05 8.65
C LEU A 423 1.99 -26.73 8.65
N ARG A 424 1.54 -27.21 7.48
CA ARG A 424 0.25 -27.87 7.29
C ARG A 424 0.33 -28.93 6.17
N PRO A 425 -0.46 -30.01 6.24
CA PRO A 425 -0.63 -30.93 5.11
C PRO A 425 -1.23 -30.19 3.91
N GLN A 426 -0.72 -30.46 2.71
CA GLN A 426 -1.13 -29.80 1.48
C GLN A 426 -0.88 -30.66 0.24
N ASP A 427 -1.72 -30.49 -0.78
CA ASP A 427 -1.72 -31.30 -2.01
C ASP A 427 -0.69 -30.82 -3.06
N GLY A 428 0.07 -29.77 -2.76
CA GLY A 428 1.09 -29.21 -3.64
C GLY A 428 1.65 -27.87 -3.15
N LEU A 429 2.64 -27.35 -3.87
CA LEU A 429 3.23 -26.03 -3.68
C LEU A 429 2.83 -25.13 -4.86
N ASP A 430 2.54 -23.86 -4.58
CA ASP A 430 2.34 -22.85 -5.63
C ASP A 430 3.68 -22.19 -6.03
N GLY A 431 4.67 -22.22 -5.14
CA GLY A 431 6.00 -21.70 -5.41
C GLY A 431 6.91 -21.60 -4.20
N PHE A 432 7.94 -20.77 -4.33
CA PHE A 432 8.83 -20.35 -3.25
C PHE A 432 8.86 -18.83 -3.16
N LEU A 433 9.04 -18.31 -1.94
CA LEU A 433 9.29 -16.90 -1.69
C LEU A 433 10.75 -16.71 -1.28
N ILE A 434 11.40 -15.71 -1.86
CA ILE A 434 12.75 -15.29 -1.51
C ILE A 434 12.72 -13.85 -1.01
N TRP A 435 13.44 -13.59 0.07
CA TRP A 435 13.67 -12.24 0.59
C TRP A 435 15.04 -12.16 1.26
N PHE A 436 15.38 -10.98 1.74
CA PHE A 436 16.62 -10.74 2.47
C PHE A 436 16.44 -9.88 3.72
N ASP A 437 17.35 -10.07 4.66
CA ASP A 437 17.52 -9.23 5.84
C ASP A 437 18.86 -8.52 5.77
N ASN A 438 18.92 -7.26 6.21
CA ASN A 438 20.15 -6.48 6.28
C ASN A 438 20.52 -6.19 7.72
N PHE A 439 21.82 -6.24 8.02
CA PHE A 439 22.37 -6.04 9.34
C PHE A 439 23.47 -4.98 9.33
N PHE A 440 23.44 -4.14 10.36
CA PHE A 440 24.36 -3.03 10.55
C PHE A 440 25.12 -3.26 11.86
N ALA A 441 26.37 -3.72 11.75
CA ALA A 441 27.28 -3.92 12.86
C ALA A 441 27.99 -2.61 13.23
N THR A 442 28.30 -2.42 14.51
CA THR A 442 28.98 -1.19 14.99
C THR A 442 30.50 -1.28 14.95
N SER A 443 31.05 -2.42 14.53
CA SER A 443 32.49 -2.67 14.41
C SER A 443 32.75 -3.69 13.33
N ARG A 444 33.89 -3.58 12.65
CA ARG A 444 34.40 -4.57 11.69
C ARG A 444 34.68 -5.93 12.34
N ASP A 445 35.10 -5.93 13.60
CA ASP A 445 35.45 -7.15 14.34
C ASP A 445 34.23 -7.86 14.94
N GLU A 446 33.03 -7.31 14.78
CA GLU A 446 31.81 -7.95 15.23
C GLU A 446 31.57 -9.23 14.41
N PRO A 447 31.25 -10.38 15.05
CA PRO A 447 31.01 -11.60 14.31
C PRO A 447 29.82 -11.43 13.37
N MET A 448 29.89 -12.14 12.24
CA MET A 448 28.78 -12.24 11.31
C MET A 448 27.52 -12.74 12.05
N PRO A 449 26.32 -12.21 11.72
CA PRO A 449 25.09 -12.77 12.26
C PRO A 449 25.03 -14.27 11.95
N GLU A 450 24.61 -15.05 12.95
CA GLU A 450 24.26 -16.45 12.73
C GLU A 450 23.22 -16.55 11.61
N PRO A 451 23.22 -17.62 10.78
CA PRO A 451 22.32 -17.71 9.63
C PRO A 451 20.84 -17.50 9.99
N ASP A 452 20.39 -17.99 11.13
CA ASP A 452 19.01 -17.88 11.63
C ASP A 452 18.72 -16.57 12.38
N MET A 453 19.69 -15.65 12.46
CA MET A 453 19.54 -14.36 13.10
C MET A 453 18.44 -13.54 12.41
N THR A 454 17.45 -13.10 13.18
CA THR A 454 16.41 -12.19 12.68
C THR A 454 16.73 -10.75 13.05
N PRO A 455 16.25 -9.75 12.28
CA PRO A 455 16.47 -8.34 12.59
C PRO A 455 16.03 -7.91 14.00
N ASP A 456 14.92 -8.45 14.50
CA ASP A 456 14.42 -8.17 15.86
C ASP A 456 15.37 -8.65 16.95
N VAL A 457 16.01 -9.80 16.75
CA VAL A 457 16.98 -10.35 17.71
C VAL A 457 18.29 -9.57 17.61
N TRP A 458 18.76 -9.28 16.40
CA TRP A 458 19.99 -8.51 16.16
C TRP A 458 19.95 -7.12 16.79
N ALA A 459 18.87 -6.37 16.57
CA ALA A 459 18.71 -5.01 17.09
C ALA A 459 18.68 -4.97 18.63
N LYS A 460 18.27 -6.07 19.28
CA LYS A 460 18.25 -6.20 20.75
C LYS A 460 19.54 -6.79 21.32
N ALA A 461 20.36 -7.45 20.50
CA ALA A 461 21.57 -8.14 20.95
C ALA A 461 22.62 -7.16 21.49
N LYS A 462 22.71 -5.96 20.91
CA LYS A 462 23.71 -4.96 21.28
C LYS A 462 23.21 -3.54 20.99
N GLN A 463 23.47 -2.63 21.91
CA GLN A 463 23.13 -1.22 21.73
C GLN A 463 23.82 -0.64 20.49
N GLY A 464 23.04 -0.01 19.62
CA GLY A 464 23.54 0.60 18.38
C GLY A 464 23.45 -0.30 17.15
N ASN A 465 23.19 -1.61 17.34
CA ASN A 465 22.89 -2.50 16.22
C ASN A 465 21.55 -2.11 15.60
N VAL A 466 21.50 -2.12 14.27
CA VAL A 466 20.28 -1.92 13.50
C VAL A 466 20.20 -3.04 12.48
N ALA A 467 18.97 -3.45 12.16
CA ALA A 467 18.70 -4.41 11.09
C ALA A 467 17.27 -4.21 10.60
N PHE A 468 16.99 -4.67 9.38
CA PHE A 468 15.62 -4.73 8.87
C PHE A 468 15.42 -5.96 7.99
N THR A 469 14.16 -6.38 7.85
CA THR A 469 13.74 -7.49 6.98
C THR A 469 12.97 -6.95 5.79
N THR A 470 13.11 -7.62 4.64
CA THR A 470 12.20 -7.48 3.50
C THR A 470 11.18 -8.63 3.44
N GLY A 471 11.22 -9.55 4.41
CA GLY A 471 10.35 -10.72 4.45
C GLY A 471 8.90 -10.41 4.81
N PRO A 472 8.00 -11.38 4.59
CA PRO A 472 6.56 -11.20 4.75
C PRO A 472 6.10 -11.02 6.21
N SER A 473 7.00 -11.15 7.18
CA SER A 473 6.74 -10.84 8.59
C SER A 473 6.99 -9.37 8.95
N GLY A 474 7.68 -8.62 8.09
CA GLY A 474 7.98 -7.20 8.30
C GLY A 474 6.99 -6.26 7.63
N ILE A 475 7.23 -4.96 7.78
CA ILE A 475 6.53 -3.92 7.00
C ILE A 475 7.01 -4.02 5.54
N VAL A 476 6.09 -3.94 4.60
CA VAL A 476 6.40 -4.02 3.15
C VAL A 476 7.37 -2.91 2.75
N THR A 477 8.49 -3.31 2.18
CA THR A 477 9.51 -2.43 1.57
C THR A 477 9.30 -2.34 0.07
N HIS A 478 9.97 -1.41 -0.61
CA HIS A 478 9.87 -1.30 -2.07
C HIS A 478 10.44 -2.52 -2.80
N TRP A 479 11.37 -3.27 -2.18
CA TRP A 479 11.88 -4.54 -2.71
C TRP A 479 10.85 -5.66 -2.74
N LYS A 480 9.83 -5.58 -1.87
CA LYS A 480 8.87 -6.66 -1.62
C LYS A 480 9.61 -8.01 -1.44
N GLN A 481 9.12 -9.08 -2.07
CA GLN A 481 9.76 -10.39 -2.12
C GLN A 481 9.79 -10.95 -3.55
N GLY A 482 10.73 -11.86 -3.83
CA GLY A 482 10.77 -12.61 -5.08
C GLY A 482 9.92 -13.88 -5.00
N LEU A 483 8.83 -13.92 -5.75
CA LEU A 483 7.95 -15.09 -5.88
C LEU A 483 8.38 -15.92 -7.09
N LEU A 484 8.72 -17.19 -6.81
CA LEU A 484 9.13 -18.21 -7.76
C LEU A 484 7.97 -19.21 -7.94
N LEU A 485 7.11 -18.96 -8.93
CA LEU A 485 5.95 -19.82 -9.19
C LEU A 485 6.38 -21.16 -9.78
N VAL A 486 5.80 -22.26 -9.28
CA VAL A 486 5.99 -23.58 -9.87
C VAL A 486 4.75 -23.99 -10.67
N PRO A 487 4.92 -24.66 -11.82
CA PRO A 487 3.78 -25.18 -12.59
C PRO A 487 2.96 -26.19 -11.76
N PRO A 488 1.61 -26.15 -11.84
CA PRO A 488 0.78 -27.11 -11.15
C PRO A 488 1.01 -28.54 -11.65
N GLU A 489 1.07 -29.49 -10.73
CA GLU A 489 1.23 -30.91 -11.05
C GLU A 489 0.00 -31.47 -11.77
N ASN A 490 0.21 -32.19 -12.87
CA ASN A 490 -0.84 -32.88 -13.61
C ASN A 490 -0.45 -34.34 -13.88
N PRO A 491 -1.14 -35.33 -13.28
CA PRO A 491 -2.24 -35.21 -12.30
C PRO A 491 -1.75 -34.69 -10.93
N PRO A 492 -2.62 -34.10 -10.10
CA PRO A 492 -2.27 -33.70 -8.74
C PRO A 492 -1.75 -34.92 -7.96
N SER A 493 -0.61 -34.75 -7.30
CA SER A 493 0.00 -35.78 -6.46
C SER A 493 -1.03 -36.32 -5.46
N THR A 494 -1.36 -37.60 -5.55
CA THR A 494 -2.16 -38.32 -4.55
C THR A 494 -1.32 -38.78 -3.35
N SER A 495 -0.07 -38.29 -3.24
CA SER A 495 0.87 -38.71 -2.23
C SER A 495 0.71 -37.90 -0.93
N VAL A 496 0.97 -38.57 0.19
CA VAL A 496 1.01 -37.97 1.53
C VAL A 496 2.01 -36.81 1.50
N THR A 497 1.56 -35.62 1.92
CA THR A 497 2.41 -34.43 2.01
C THR A 497 3.66 -34.76 2.83
N PRO A 498 4.88 -34.57 2.28
CA PRO A 498 6.10 -34.78 3.05
C PRO A 498 6.13 -33.81 4.24
N GLU A 499 6.57 -34.25 5.40
CA GLU A 499 6.71 -33.36 6.57
C GLU A 499 7.79 -32.29 6.31
N VAL A 500 8.80 -32.65 5.51
CA VAL A 500 9.96 -31.82 5.23
C VAL A 500 10.29 -31.86 3.73
N ILE A 501 10.50 -30.68 3.16
CA ILE A 501 11.07 -30.51 1.82
C ILE A 501 12.52 -30.03 1.94
N SER A 502 13.38 -30.47 1.04
CA SER A 502 14.79 -30.07 1.02
C SER A 502 15.33 -30.03 -0.40
N GLY A 503 16.32 -29.20 -0.66
CA GLY A 503 16.93 -29.14 -1.97
C GLY A 503 18.05 -28.12 -2.05
N GLN A 504 18.35 -27.66 -3.26
CA GLN A 504 19.38 -26.67 -3.52
C GLN A 504 18.81 -25.46 -4.23
N ILE A 505 19.38 -24.29 -3.95
CA ILE A 505 19.10 -23.04 -4.63
C ILE A 505 20.40 -22.48 -5.20
N THR A 506 20.39 -22.12 -6.48
CA THR A 506 21.52 -21.54 -7.20
C THR A 506 21.20 -20.11 -7.61
N PHE A 507 22.08 -19.18 -7.27
CA PHE A 507 22.08 -17.80 -7.75
C PHE A 507 23.21 -17.62 -8.76
N ALA A 508 22.92 -17.02 -9.91
CA ALA A 508 23.93 -16.68 -10.91
C ALA A 508 23.51 -15.46 -11.72
N ALA A 509 24.47 -14.67 -12.19
CA ALA A 509 24.22 -13.66 -13.21
C ALA A 509 23.99 -14.34 -14.58
N LEU A 510 23.20 -13.72 -15.46
CA LEU A 510 23.05 -14.22 -16.83
C LEU A 510 24.30 -13.90 -17.66
N GLU A 511 24.73 -14.86 -18.49
CA GLU A 511 25.89 -14.69 -19.40
C GLU A 511 25.70 -13.49 -20.35
N GLU A 512 24.48 -13.28 -20.81
CA GLU A 512 24.11 -12.18 -21.73
C GLU A 512 23.84 -10.84 -21.03
N ASN A 513 23.61 -10.85 -19.71
CA ASN A 513 23.31 -9.66 -18.92
C ASN A 513 23.76 -9.83 -17.47
N ALA A 514 24.93 -9.27 -17.15
CA ALA A 514 25.51 -9.34 -15.80
C ALA A 514 24.65 -8.68 -14.70
N ARG A 515 23.67 -7.84 -15.06
CA ARG A 515 22.72 -7.22 -14.12
C ARG A 515 21.47 -8.05 -13.87
N ALA A 516 21.19 -9.02 -14.76
CA ALA A 516 20.07 -9.93 -14.60
C ALA A 516 20.45 -11.09 -13.69
N LEU A 517 19.44 -11.64 -13.01
CA LEU A 517 19.59 -12.72 -12.05
C LEU A 517 18.89 -13.98 -12.56
N ARG A 518 19.58 -15.11 -12.56
CA ARG A 518 19.00 -16.45 -12.65
C ARG A 518 18.96 -17.08 -11.27
N VAL A 519 17.81 -17.66 -10.95
CA VAL A 519 17.63 -18.48 -9.75
C VAL A 519 17.16 -19.87 -10.19
N ASP A 520 17.91 -20.90 -9.81
CA ASP A 520 17.53 -22.29 -10.04
C ASP A 520 17.21 -22.93 -8.68
N VAL A 521 16.11 -23.69 -8.56
CA VAL A 521 15.73 -24.40 -7.32
C VAL A 521 15.46 -25.86 -7.62
N THR A 522 16.17 -26.75 -6.91
CA THR A 522 15.83 -28.16 -6.82
C THR A 522 15.05 -28.42 -5.54
N CYS A 523 14.07 -29.33 -5.59
CA CYS A 523 13.27 -29.71 -4.43
C CYS A 523 13.02 -31.21 -4.40
N SER A 524 13.23 -31.80 -3.23
CA SER A 524 12.95 -33.20 -2.93
C SER A 524 12.10 -33.30 -1.67
N ALA A 525 11.11 -34.18 -1.71
CA ALA A 525 10.23 -34.49 -0.58
C ALA A 525 10.83 -35.62 0.25
N ARG A 526 10.97 -35.45 1.58
CA ARG A 526 11.28 -36.58 2.49
C ARG A 526 9.97 -37.13 3.07
N GLY A 527 9.49 -38.23 2.49
CA GLY A 527 8.36 -39.03 3.00
C GLY A 527 8.78 -40.48 3.21
N GLN A 528 8.33 -41.09 4.33
CA GLN A 528 8.65 -42.47 4.70
C GLN A 528 8.07 -43.49 3.71
N SER A 529 8.76 -43.79 2.62
CA SER A 529 8.59 -45.04 1.85
C SER A 529 9.77 -45.22 0.88
N ALA A 530 10.33 -46.42 0.84
CA ALA A 530 11.51 -46.81 0.07
C ALA A 530 11.28 -46.92 -1.45
N GLY A 531 10.76 -45.86 -2.08
CA GLY A 531 10.65 -45.69 -3.54
C GLY A 531 11.22 -44.32 -3.91
N GLY A 532 11.97 -44.23 -5.01
CA GLY A 532 12.88 -43.12 -5.35
C GLY A 532 12.37 -41.72 -5.04
N GLN A 533 13.21 -40.89 -4.43
CA GLN A 533 12.98 -39.46 -4.29
C GLN A 533 12.89 -38.83 -5.68
N GLU A 534 11.70 -38.36 -6.05
CA GLU A 534 11.52 -37.57 -7.26
C GLU A 534 12.03 -36.15 -6.98
N GLU A 535 13.19 -35.82 -7.55
CA GLU A 535 13.79 -34.48 -7.46
C GLU A 535 13.21 -33.61 -8.59
N LYS A 536 12.58 -32.50 -8.20
CA LYS A 536 12.05 -31.50 -9.13
C LYS A 536 13.05 -30.37 -9.27
N ASN A 537 13.15 -29.79 -10.46
CA ASN A 537 14.05 -28.68 -10.75
C ASN A 537 13.31 -27.61 -11.56
N TRP A 538 13.51 -26.35 -11.18
CA TRP A 538 12.90 -25.19 -11.81
C TRP A 538 13.93 -24.06 -11.93
N SER A 539 13.75 -23.20 -12.93
CA SER A 539 14.65 -22.09 -13.23
C SER A 539 13.84 -20.85 -13.52
N TRP A 540 14.20 -19.73 -12.89
CA TRP A 540 13.57 -18.44 -13.09
C TRP A 540 14.62 -17.37 -13.42
N LYS A 541 14.22 -16.37 -14.19
CA LYS A 541 15.04 -15.19 -14.50
C LYS A 541 14.36 -13.91 -14.01
N LEU A 542 15.18 -12.94 -13.63
CA LEU A 542 14.80 -11.55 -13.42
C LEU A 542 15.71 -10.70 -14.31
N VAL A 543 15.14 -10.07 -15.34
CA VAL A 543 15.89 -9.43 -16.44
C VAL A 543 15.67 -7.93 -16.43
#